data_AF-A0A9D8CB18-F1
#
_entry.id   AF-A0A9D8CB18-F1
#
_cell.length_a   1.000
_cell.length_b   1.000
_cell.length_c   1.000
_cell.angle_alpha   90.00
_cell.angle_beta   90.00
_cell.angle_gamma   90.00
#
_symmetry.space_group_name_H-M   'P 1'
#
loop_
_entity.id
_entity.type
_entity.pdbx_description
1 polymer ?
#
loop_
_entity_poly.entity_id
_entity_poly.type
_entity_poly.pdbx_seq_one_letter_code
_entity_poly.pdbx_strand_id
1 'polypeptide(L)' 'MSRRRRATRREVTPDPKYGDPVVGKFMACLMYQGKKSVAETTVYDAFDRISQKSGDPLKVFHGAL' A
#
# COMPACT_ATOMS: atom_id res chain seq x y z
N MET A 1 -8.10 15.38 -21.44
CA MET A 1 -9.06 15.66 -20.34
C MET A 1 -10.45 15.80 -20.93
N SER A 2 -11.41 14.98 -20.51
CA SER A 2 -12.80 15.08 -20.98
C SER A 2 -13.65 15.74 -19.92
N ARG A 3 -14.36 16.81 -20.30
CA ARG A 3 -15.32 17.52 -19.42
C ARG A 3 -16.66 16.78 -19.28
N ARG A 4 -16.92 15.71 -20.05
CA ARG A 4 -18.20 14.94 -20.05
C ARG A 4 -18.06 13.45 -19.75
N ARG A 5 -16.86 12.84 -19.84
CA ARG A 5 -16.66 11.41 -19.52
C ARG A 5 -16.12 11.23 -18.10
N ARG A 6 -16.77 10.37 -17.32
CA ARG A 6 -16.24 9.87 -16.05
C ARG A 6 -14.96 9.09 -16.31
N ALA A 7 -13.89 9.39 -15.56
CA ALA A 7 -12.66 8.62 -15.66
C ALA A 7 -12.91 7.18 -15.21
N THR A 8 -12.43 6.21 -16.00
CA THR A 8 -12.46 4.79 -15.64
C THR A 8 -11.61 4.58 -14.39
N ARG A 9 -12.13 3.83 -13.42
CA ARG A 9 -11.39 3.51 -12.20
C ARG A 9 -10.24 2.57 -12.60
N ARG A 10 -9.00 2.94 -12.28
CA ARG A 10 -7.83 2.09 -12.52
C ARG A 10 -7.84 0.96 -11.50
N GLU A 11 -7.54 -0.25 -11.96
CA GLU A 11 -7.35 -1.41 -11.09
C GLU A 11 -6.09 -1.21 -10.25
N VAL A 12 -6.17 -1.61 -8.98
CA VAL A 12 -5.04 -1.54 -8.05
C VAL A 12 -4.29 -2.86 -8.14
N THR A 13 -2.99 -2.81 -8.40
CA THR A 13 -2.14 -3.99 -8.30
C THR A 13 -2.04 -4.42 -6.83
N PRO A 14 -2.37 -5.68 -6.49
CA PRO A 14 -2.22 -6.17 -5.13
C PRO A 14 -0.75 -6.21 -4.71
N ASP A 15 -0.51 -6.10 -3.41
CA ASP A 15 0.82 -6.18 -2.82
C ASP A 15 1.49 -7.54 -3.10
N PRO A 16 2.78 -7.59 -3.48
CA PRO A 16 3.45 -8.85 -3.81
C PRO A 16 3.74 -9.76 -2.61
N LYS A 17 3.76 -9.25 -1.37
CA LYS A 17 4.06 -10.05 -0.16
C LYS A 17 2.79 -10.53 0.53
N TYR A 18 1.79 -9.65 0.66
CA TYR A 18 0.55 -9.93 1.40
C TYR A 18 -0.67 -10.15 0.50
N GLY A 19 -0.57 -9.87 -0.80
CA GLY A 19 -1.70 -10.01 -1.73
C GLY A 19 -2.84 -9.01 -1.51
N ASP A 20 -2.65 -8.04 -0.61
CA ASP A 20 -3.69 -7.11 -0.19
C ASP A 20 -3.74 -5.89 -1.13
N PRO A 21 -4.89 -5.57 -1.74
CA PRO A 21 -5.02 -4.41 -2.63
C PRO A 21 -4.96 -3.07 -1.88
N VAL A 22 -5.28 -3.02 -0.59
CA VAL A 22 -5.20 -1.81 0.24
C VAL A 22 -3.73 -1.47 0.51
N VAL A 23 -2.90 -2.48 0.83
CA VAL A 23 -1.46 -2.30 1.00
C VAL A 23 -0.81 -1.88 -0.32
N GLY A 24 -1.17 -2.53 -1.44
CA GLY A 24 -0.67 -2.14 -2.76
C GLY A 24 -1.03 -0.70 -3.14
N LYS A 25 -2.24 -0.25 -2.80
CA LYS A 25 -2.66 1.16 -2.97
C LYS A 25 -1.86 2.10 -2.07
N PHE A 26 -1.64 1.71 -0.82
CA PHE A 26 -0.88 2.51 0.15
C PHE A 26 0.57 2.69 -0.30
N MET A 27 1.23 1.62 -0.76
CA MET A 27 2.55 1.69 -1.37
C MET A 27 2.59 2.66 -2.56
N ALA A 28 1.60 2.61 -3.44
CA ALA A 28 1.53 3.52 -4.58
C ALA A 28 1.34 4.99 -4.17
N CYS A 29 0.64 5.26 -3.06
CA CYS A 29 0.51 6.60 -2.49
C CYS A 29 1.78 7.08 -1.77
N LEU A 30 2.52 6.18 -1.13
CA LEU A 30 3.75 6.48 -0.40
C LEU A 30 4.96 6.67 -1.34
N MET A 31 4.90 6.09 -2.53
CA MET A 31 5.98 6.15 -3.52
C MET A 31 6.25 7.58 -4.03
N TYR A 32 7.45 8.08 -3.73
CA TYR A 32 7.94 9.37 -4.24
C TYR A 32 8.81 9.17 -5.50
N GLN A 33 8.61 10.01 -6.52
CA GLN A 33 9.36 9.96 -7.80
C GLN A 33 9.34 8.58 -8.51
N GLY A 34 8.32 7.74 -8.29
CA GLY A 34 8.25 6.41 -8.90
C GLY A 34 9.24 5.39 -8.32
N LYS A 35 9.87 5.68 -7.17
CA LYS A 35 10.82 4.77 -6.51
C LYS A 35 10.10 3.64 -5.77
N LYS A 36 9.65 2.63 -6.51
CA LYS A 36 8.89 1.50 -5.97
C LYS A 36 9.68 0.69 -4.94
N SER A 37 10.94 0.37 -5.23
CA SER A 37 11.79 -0.41 -4.32
C SER A 37 11.98 0.28 -2.96
N VAL A 38 12.16 1.61 -2.94
CA VAL A 38 12.32 2.36 -1.67
C VAL A 38 11.01 2.36 -0.87
N ALA A 39 9.87 2.51 -1.54
CA ALA A 39 8.57 2.46 -0.91
C ALA A 39 8.28 1.06 -0.32
N GLU A 40 8.60 0.00 -1.06
CA GLU A 40 8.46 -1.38 -0.60
C GLU A 40 9.30 -1.65 0.65
N THR A 41 10.60 -1.33 0.62
CA THR A 41 11.48 -1.50 1.78
C THR A 41 10.93 -0.76 3.00
N THR A 42 10.53 0.51 2.84
CA THR A 42 10.05 1.33 3.96
C THR A 42 8.78 0.75 4.59
N VAL A 43 7.83 0.28 3.78
CA VAL A 43 6.56 -0.29 4.26
C VAL A 43 6.79 -1.63 4.96
N TYR A 44 7.63 -2.50 4.39
CA TYR A 44 7.94 -3.79 5.02
C TYR A 44 8.75 -3.62 6.30
N ASP A 45 9.72 -2.70 6.35
CA ASP A 45 10.44 -2.36 7.57
C ASP A 45 9.50 -1.84 8.66
N ALA A 46 8.49 -1.05 8.29
CA ALA A 46 7.47 -0.58 9.23
C ALA A 46 6.59 -1.74 9.73
N PHE A 47 6.17 -2.65 8.85
CA PHE A 47 5.41 -3.84 9.23
C PHE A 47 6.20 -4.79 10.12
N ASP A 48 7.50 -4.97 9.89
CA ASP A 48 8.36 -5.78 10.75
C ASP A 48 8.46 -5.17 12.17
N ARG A 49 8.59 -3.85 12.26
CA ARG A 49 8.56 -3.13 13.56
C ARG A 49 7.22 -3.25 14.29
N ILE A 50 6.11 -3.23 13.56
CA ILE A 50 4.77 -3.43 14.13
C ILE A 50 4.61 -4.87 14.59
N SER A 51 5.11 -5.82 13.81
CA SER A 51 5.01 -7.24 14.13
C SER A 51 5.73 -7.59 15.43
N GLN A 52 6.89 -6.98 15.67
CA GLN A 52 7.62 -7.11 16.94
C GLN A 52 6.86 -6.56 18.15
N LYS A 53 5.97 -5.57 17.96
CA LYS A 53 5.27 -4.89 19.07
C LYS A 53 3.85 -5.41 19.34
N SER A 54 3.11 -5.76 18.28
CA SER A 54 1.65 -5.98 18.38
C SER A 54 1.16 -7.18 17.54
N GLY A 55 2.06 -8.01 17.03
CA GLY A 55 1.70 -9.28 16.39
C GLY A 55 1.45 -9.16 14.89
N ASP A 56 0.18 -9.26 14.45
CA ASP A 56 -0.16 -9.33 13.02
C ASP A 56 -0.27 -7.92 12.40
N PRO A 57 0.69 -7.50 11.55
CA PRO A 57 0.75 -6.13 11.03
C PRO A 57 -0.42 -5.79 10.11
N LEU A 58 -1.02 -6.77 9.42
CA LEU A 58 -2.18 -6.51 8.55
C LEU A 58 -3.41 -6.14 9.37
N LYS A 59 -3.66 -6.82 10.48
CA LYS A 59 -4.80 -6.51 11.36
C LYS A 59 -4.68 -5.13 11.99
N VAL A 60 -3.46 -4.76 12.39
CA VAL A 60 -3.18 -3.42 12.93
C VAL A 60 -3.39 -2.36 11.86
N PHE A 61 -2.93 -2.62 10.63
CA PHE A 61 -3.11 -1.70 9.51
C PHE A 61 -4.59 -1.50 9.15
N HIS A 62 -5.37 -2.58 9.07
CA HIS A 62 -6.81 -2.51 8.80
C HIS A 62 -7.62 -1.92 9.95
N GLY A 63 -7.19 -2.12 11.20
CA GLY A 63 -7.83 -1.51 12.37
C GLY A 63 -7.54 -0.02 12.55
N ALA A 64 -6.52 0.52 11.88
CA ALA A 64 -6.10 1.92 11.97
C ALA A 64 -6.57 2.79 10.77
N LEU A 65 -7.19 2.17 9.76
CA LEU A 65 -7.78 2.82 8.59
C LEU A 65 -9.15 3.43 8.88
#